data_AF-A0A7L2S6W9-F1
#
_entry.id   AF-A0A7L2S6W9-F1
#
_cell.length_a   1.000
_cell.length_b   1.000
_cell.length_c   1.000
_cell.angle_alpha   90.00
_cell.angle_beta   90.00
_cell.angle_gamma   90.00
#
_symmetry.space_group_name_H-M   'P 1'
#
loop_
_entity.id
_entity.type
_entity.pdbx_description
1 polymer ?
#
loop_
_entity_poly.entity_id
_entity_poly.type
_entity_poly.pdbx_seq_one_letter_code
_entity_poly.pdbx_strand_id
1 'polypeptide(L)'
;ISLGNQLNERISYHRLAAIHHHLGHCELAEHFYLKALSLCSSPLEFEEETLYYVKVYSILGDIIFYDLKDPFDAAGYYHLALAAAMDLGNKKAQLKIYTRLAVIYHNFLVDREMSLFFYQKARTFATELNVRRINLAP
;
A
#
# COMPACT_ATOMS: atom_id res chain seq x y z
N ILE A 1 -23.78 7.42 16.11
CA ILE A 1 -23.79 7.19 14.64
C ILE A 1 -23.77 5.69 14.45
N SER A 2 -24.71 5.11 13.69
CA SER A 2 -24.76 3.65 13.48
C SER A 2 -23.58 3.21 12.61
N LEU A 3 -22.94 2.07 12.94
CA LEU A 3 -21.80 1.49 12.21
C LEU A 3 -22.04 1.39 10.69
N GLY A 4 -23.29 1.15 10.29
CA GLY A 4 -23.70 1.12 8.87
C GLY A 4 -23.54 2.47 8.14
N ASN A 5 -23.68 3.60 8.84
CA ASN A 5 -23.49 4.91 8.24
C ASN A 5 -22.00 5.19 7.98
N GLN A 6 -21.11 4.81 8.92
CA GLN A 6 -19.67 5.02 8.75
C GLN A 6 -19.08 4.15 7.63
N LEU A 7 -19.53 2.91 7.50
CA LEU A 7 -19.12 2.04 6.39
C LEU A 7 -19.55 2.63 5.02
N ASN A 8 -20.80 3.09 4.92
CA ASN A 8 -21.31 3.73 3.70
C ASN A 8 -20.56 5.03 3.38
N GLU A 9 -20.22 5.81 4.39
CA GLU A 9 -19.43 7.03 4.23
C GLU A 9 -18.02 6.73 3.74
N ARG A 10 -17.34 5.74 4.33
CA ARG A 10 -16.02 5.26 3.88
C ARG A 10 -16.05 4.82 2.41
N ILE A 11 -17.04 4.03 2.02
CA ILE A 11 -17.20 3.56 0.64
C ILE A 11 -17.42 4.74 -0.30
N SER A 12 -18.21 5.73 0.12
CA SER A 12 -18.50 6.92 -0.68
C SER A 12 -17.22 7.72 -0.94
N TYR A 13 -16.41 7.99 0.09
CA TYR A 13 -15.13 8.67 -0.07
C TYR A 13 -14.13 7.87 -0.91
N HIS A 14 -14.06 6.54 -0.74
CA HIS A 14 -13.21 5.70 -1.59
C HIS A 14 -13.60 5.79 -3.07
N ARG A 15 -14.90 5.80 -3.37
CA ARG A 15 -15.41 5.94 -4.75
C ARG A 15 -15.11 7.32 -5.31
N LEU A 16 -15.30 8.38 -4.52
CA LEU A 16 -14.91 9.74 -4.91
C LEU A 16 -13.41 9.80 -5.24
N ALA A 17 -12.57 9.23 -4.39
CA ALA A 17 -11.13 9.18 -4.62
C ALA A 17 -10.77 8.51 -5.95
N ALA A 18 -11.37 7.35 -6.24
CA ALA A 18 -11.15 6.64 -7.50
C ALA A 18 -11.62 7.46 -8.73
N ILE A 19 -12.77 8.13 -8.64
CA ILE A 19 -13.27 9.01 -9.71
C ILE A 19 -12.30 10.16 -9.95
N HIS A 20 -11.88 10.85 -8.89
CA HIS A 20 -10.92 11.94 -9.00
C HIS A 20 -9.58 11.49 -9.57
N HIS A 21 -9.11 10.29 -9.19
CA HIS A 21 -7.90 9.70 -9.78
C HIS A 21 -8.06 9.49 -11.29
N HIS A 22 -9.18 8.91 -11.74
CA HIS A 22 -9.44 8.68 -13.16
C HIS A 22 -9.60 9.97 -13.97
N LEU A 23 -10.01 11.07 -13.31
CA LEU A 23 -10.07 12.41 -13.90
C LEU A 23 -8.72 13.15 -13.87
N GLY A 24 -7.67 12.56 -13.30
CA GLY A 24 -6.35 13.18 -13.15
C GLY A 24 -6.23 14.18 -11.99
N HIS A 25 -7.27 14.33 -11.16
CA HIS A 25 -7.27 15.18 -9.98
C HIS A 25 -6.58 14.49 -8.80
N CYS A 26 -5.26 14.33 -8.89
CA CYS A 26 -4.48 13.48 -7.98
C CYS A 26 -4.53 13.95 -6.52
N GLU A 27 -4.41 15.25 -6.24
CA GLU A 27 -4.47 15.79 -4.88
C GLU A 27 -5.86 15.56 -4.24
N LEU A 28 -6.93 15.69 -5.02
CA LEU A 28 -8.30 15.39 -4.55
C LEU A 28 -8.49 13.88 -4.32
N ALA A 29 -7.91 13.05 -5.19
CA ALA A 29 -7.94 11.60 -5.01
C ALA A 29 -7.25 11.21 -3.70
N GLU A 30 -6.07 11.75 -3.44
CA GLU A 30 -5.33 11.55 -2.20
C GLU A 30 -6.14 11.99 -0.99
N HIS A 31 -6.69 13.21 -1.01
CA HIS A 31 -7.53 13.74 0.05
C HIS A 31 -8.69 12.79 0.40
N PHE A 32 -9.43 12.33 -0.61
CA PHE A 32 -10.58 11.46 -0.37
C PHE A 32 -10.19 10.04 0.07
N TYR A 33 -9.05 9.50 -0.40
CA TYR A 33 -8.53 8.23 0.10
C TYR A 33 -8.14 8.34 1.57
N LEU A 34 -7.42 9.39 1.97
CA LEU A 34 -7.07 9.64 3.37
C LEU A 34 -8.31 9.86 4.23
N LYS A 35 -9.32 10.57 3.71
CA LYS A 35 -10.61 10.72 4.39
C LYS A 35 -11.27 9.37 4.61
N ALA A 36 -11.29 8.49 3.60
CA ALA A 36 -11.83 7.14 3.74
C ALA A 36 -11.08 6.31 4.79
N LEU A 37 -9.74 6.41 4.85
CA LEU A 37 -8.93 5.75 5.88
C LEU A 37 -9.24 6.25 7.30
N SER A 38 -9.48 7.56 7.46
CA SER A 38 -9.81 8.16 8.76
C SER A 38 -11.15 7.67 9.35
N LEU A 39 -11.98 7.05 8.52
CA LEU A 39 -13.29 6.51 8.90
C LEU A 39 -13.24 5.02 9.25
N CYS A 40 -12.09 4.36 9.14
CA CYS A 40 -11.93 3.01 9.68
C CYS A 40 -11.94 3.06 11.22
N SER A 41 -12.59 2.07 11.83
CA SER A 41 -12.64 1.94 13.28
C SER A 41 -11.25 1.61 13.81
N SER A 42 -10.89 2.15 14.98
CA SER A 42 -9.69 1.75 15.72
C SER A 42 -10.15 0.99 16.97
N PRO A 43 -9.56 -0.18 17.30
CA PRO A 43 -8.38 -0.81 16.70
C PRO A 43 -8.70 -1.60 15.43
N LEU A 44 -7.66 -1.93 14.66
CA LEU A 44 -7.67 -2.90 13.54
C LEU A 44 -7.98 -4.33 14.05
N GLU A 45 -9.13 -4.51 14.68
CA GLU A 45 -9.54 -5.79 15.28
C GLU A 45 -9.75 -6.88 14.23
N PHE A 46 -9.91 -6.49 12.96
CA PHE A 46 -10.22 -7.37 11.84
C PHE A 46 -9.16 -7.30 10.74
N GLU A 47 -8.82 -8.48 10.20
CA GLU A 47 -7.87 -8.63 9.10
C GLU A 47 -8.30 -7.85 7.84
N GLU A 48 -9.61 -7.71 7.61
CA GLU A 48 -10.20 -7.01 6.48
C GLU A 48 -9.88 -5.50 6.51
N GLU A 49 -9.84 -4.88 7.68
CA GLU A 49 -9.52 -3.47 7.83
C GLU A 49 -8.03 -3.23 7.57
N THR A 50 -7.17 -4.07 8.12
CA THR A 50 -5.72 -4.02 7.86
C THR A 50 -5.42 -4.21 6.37
N LEU A 51 -6.12 -5.13 5.71
CA LEU A 51 -6.02 -5.33 4.26
C LEU A 51 -6.44 -4.09 3.47
N TYR A 52 -7.44 -3.35 3.95
CA TYR A 52 -7.87 -2.10 3.34
C TYR A 52 -6.78 -1.01 3.44
N TYR A 53 -6.10 -0.88 4.58
CA TYR A 53 -4.95 0.04 4.70
C TYR A 53 -3.81 -0.31 3.74
N VAL A 54 -3.43 -1.60 3.65
CA VAL A 54 -2.42 -2.07 2.68
C VAL A 54 -2.79 -1.64 1.26
N LYS A 55 -4.07 -1.83 0.88
CA LYS A 55 -4.57 -1.50 -0.45
C LYS A 55 -4.52 0.01 -0.71
N VAL A 56 -5.08 0.82 0.18
CA VAL A 56 -5.19 2.27 -0.05
C VAL A 56 -3.83 2.94 -0.01
N TYR A 57 -2.96 2.61 0.93
CA TYR A 57 -1.60 3.16 0.94
C TYR A 57 -0.79 2.74 -0.30
N SER A 58 -0.99 1.52 -0.81
CA SER A 58 -0.36 1.12 -2.08
C SER A 58 -0.88 1.93 -3.28
N ILE A 59 -2.19 2.24 -3.30
CA ILE A 59 -2.79 3.09 -4.34
C ILE A 59 -2.23 4.50 -4.26
N LEU A 60 -2.18 5.09 -3.06
CA LEU A 60 -1.59 6.41 -2.86
C LEU A 60 -0.13 6.44 -3.33
N GLY A 61 0.69 5.46 -2.92
CA GLY A 61 2.07 5.33 -3.41
C GLY A 61 2.16 5.25 -4.94
N ASP A 62 1.27 4.49 -5.59
CA ASP A 62 1.21 4.41 -7.05
C ASP A 62 0.81 5.77 -7.68
N ILE A 63 -0.19 6.48 -7.15
CA ILE A 63 -0.63 7.81 -7.64
C ILE A 63 0.51 8.83 -7.52
N ILE A 64 1.09 8.95 -6.34
CA ILE A 64 2.15 9.94 -6.08
C ILE A 64 3.38 9.65 -6.95
N PHE A 65 3.74 8.38 -7.11
CA PHE A 65 4.90 7.99 -7.91
C PHE A 65 4.67 8.17 -9.42
N TYR A 66 3.55 7.70 -9.95
CA TYR A 66 3.32 7.65 -11.39
C TYR A 66 2.66 8.91 -11.94
N ASP A 67 1.76 9.54 -11.20
CA ASP A 67 0.98 10.68 -11.69
C ASP A 67 1.63 11.99 -11.25
N LEU A 68 2.02 12.13 -9.98
CA LEU A 68 2.66 13.35 -9.46
C LEU A 68 4.19 13.37 -9.59
N LYS A 69 4.81 12.23 -9.89
CA LYS A 69 6.27 12.09 -10.05
C LYS A 69 7.06 12.50 -8.80
N ASP A 70 6.50 12.28 -7.61
CA ASP A 70 7.20 12.49 -6.34
C ASP A 70 7.63 11.14 -5.73
N PRO A 71 8.87 10.68 -6.00
CA PRO A 71 9.34 9.41 -5.47
C PRO A 71 9.57 9.42 -3.96
N PHE A 72 9.81 10.59 -3.35
CA PHE A 72 10.07 10.68 -1.92
C PHE A 72 8.77 10.49 -1.13
N ASP A 73 7.72 11.21 -1.52
CA ASP A 73 6.42 11.09 -0.87
C ASP A 73 5.76 9.72 -1.16
N ALA A 74 5.91 9.19 -2.38
CA ALA A 74 5.48 7.84 -2.71
C ALA A 74 6.16 6.77 -1.83
N ALA A 75 7.45 6.92 -1.52
CA ALA A 75 8.14 6.01 -0.61
C ALA A 75 7.48 6.02 0.78
N GLY A 76 7.07 7.20 1.28
CA GLY A 76 6.31 7.34 2.52
C GLY A 76 5.05 6.49 2.54
N TYR A 77 4.24 6.58 1.49
CA TYR A 77 3.04 5.75 1.36
C TYR A 77 3.32 4.25 1.26
N TYR A 78 4.36 3.85 0.53
CA TYR A 78 4.75 2.43 0.48
C TYR A 78 5.26 1.92 1.83
N HIS A 79 5.92 2.74 2.65
CA HIS A 79 6.29 2.37 4.02
C HIS A 79 5.06 2.16 4.91
N LEU A 80 4.05 3.02 4.82
CA LEU A 80 2.77 2.83 5.53
C LEU A 80 2.06 1.55 5.08
N ALA A 81 2.05 1.27 3.77
CA ALA A 81 1.52 0.03 3.22
C ALA A 81 2.31 -1.20 3.74
N LEU A 82 3.63 -1.09 3.85
CA LEU A 82 4.50 -2.15 4.34
C LEU A 82 4.21 -2.47 5.80
N ALA A 83 4.08 -1.45 6.66
CA ALA A 83 3.73 -1.62 8.06
C ALA A 83 2.41 -2.39 8.22
N ALA A 84 1.36 -1.95 7.53
CA ALA A 84 0.07 -2.66 7.55
C ALA A 84 0.18 -4.10 7.01
N ALA A 85 1.03 -4.34 6.00
CA ALA A 85 1.23 -5.68 5.46
C ALA A 85 2.04 -6.58 6.41
N MET A 86 2.90 -6.01 7.25
CA MET A 86 3.61 -6.71 8.32
C MET A 86 2.65 -7.13 9.43
N ASP A 87 1.79 -6.22 9.86
CA ASP A 87 0.77 -6.48 10.90
C ASP A 87 -0.18 -7.60 10.48
N LEU A 88 -0.61 -7.61 9.21
CA LEU A 88 -1.44 -8.67 8.64
C LEU A 88 -0.67 -9.98 8.38
N GLY A 89 0.67 -9.97 8.41
CA GLY A 89 1.48 -11.11 7.98
C GLY A 89 1.38 -11.45 6.49
N ASN A 90 0.86 -10.54 5.65
CA ASN A 90 0.63 -10.77 4.22
C ASN A 90 1.95 -10.74 3.42
N LYS A 91 2.58 -11.91 3.31
CA LYS A 91 3.87 -12.10 2.62
C LYS A 91 3.88 -11.66 1.15
N LYS A 92 2.75 -11.83 0.45
CA LYS A 92 2.63 -11.44 -0.97
C LYS A 92 2.59 -9.92 -1.14
N ALA A 93 1.86 -9.22 -0.26
CA ALA A 93 1.85 -7.76 -0.22
C ALA A 93 3.23 -7.21 0.16
N GLN A 94 3.86 -7.78 1.20
CA GLN A 94 5.22 -7.42 1.62
C GLN A 94 6.21 -7.52 0.45
N LEU A 95 6.22 -8.64 -0.28
CA LEU A 95 7.08 -8.81 -1.47
C LEU A 95 6.88 -7.69 -2.51
N LYS A 96 5.62 -7.41 -2.87
CA LYS A 96 5.30 -6.38 -3.86
C LYS A 96 5.81 -5.00 -3.40
N ILE A 97 5.56 -4.65 -2.14
CA ILE A 97 5.92 -3.35 -1.57
C ILE A 97 7.44 -3.22 -1.43
N TYR A 98 8.13 -4.26 -0.96
CA TYR A 98 9.60 -4.28 -0.92
C TYR A 98 10.23 -4.07 -2.29
N THR A 99 9.65 -4.69 -3.33
CA THR A 99 10.12 -4.49 -4.71
C THR A 99 9.93 -3.04 -5.17
N ARG A 100 8.80 -2.41 -4.81
CA ARG A 100 8.55 -0.98 -5.12
C ARG A 100 9.57 -0.07 -4.43
N LEU A 101 9.75 -0.24 -3.12
CA LEU A 101 10.72 0.55 -2.34
C LEU A 101 12.14 0.36 -2.87
N ALA A 102 12.55 -0.87 -3.19
CA ALA A 102 13.86 -1.14 -3.77
C ALA A 102 14.10 -0.34 -5.06
N VAL A 103 13.11 -0.31 -5.96
CA VAL A 103 13.18 0.45 -7.22
C VAL A 103 13.25 1.96 -6.95
N ILE A 104 12.45 2.48 -6.02
CA ILE A 104 12.44 3.91 -5.68
C ILE A 104 13.79 4.35 -5.11
N TYR A 105 14.29 3.64 -4.11
CA TYR A 105 15.58 3.97 -3.50
C TYR A 105 16.75 3.77 -4.45
N HIS A 106 16.68 2.79 -5.36
CA HIS A 106 17.73 2.57 -6.35
C HIS A 106 17.78 3.67 -7.41
N ASN A 107 16.64 3.94 -8.05
CA ASN A 107 16.59 4.72 -9.28
C ASN A 107 16.30 6.21 -9.06
N PHE A 108 15.63 6.56 -7.97
CA PHE A 108 15.09 7.91 -7.78
C PHE A 108 15.69 8.62 -6.57
N LEU A 109 15.81 7.94 -5.43
CA LEU A 109 16.40 8.53 -4.22
C LEU A 109 17.92 8.28 -4.11
N VAL A 110 18.45 7.36 -4.91
CA VAL A 110 19.87 7.01 -5.01
C VAL A 110 20.50 6.65 -3.65
N ASP A 111 19.70 6.06 -2.76
CA ASP A 111 20.16 5.51 -1.48
C ASP A 111 20.51 4.04 -1.66
N ARG A 112 21.81 3.76 -1.74
CA ARG A 112 22.32 2.41 -1.99
C ARG A 112 22.09 1.46 -0.83
N GLU A 113 22.12 1.96 0.40
CA GLU A 113 21.96 1.13 1.59
C GLU A 113 20.52 0.67 1.71
N MET A 114 19.57 1.60 1.61
CA MET A 114 18.14 1.30 1.65
C MET A 114 17.72 0.45 0.43
N SER A 115 18.24 0.76 -0.76
CA SER A 115 18.00 -0.06 -1.95
C SER A 115 18.43 -1.52 -1.74
N LEU A 116 19.66 -1.74 -1.24
CA LEU A 116 20.18 -3.07 -0.98
C LEU A 116 19.33 -3.81 0.05
N PHE A 117 18.97 -3.14 1.15
CA PHE A 117 18.11 -3.70 2.18
C PHE A 117 16.78 -4.21 1.60
N PHE A 118 16.10 -3.40 0.78
CA PHE A 118 14.82 -3.78 0.21
C PHE A 118 14.93 -4.87 -0.84
N TYR A 119 15.97 -4.87 -1.68
CA TYR A 119 16.20 -5.98 -2.61
C TYR A 119 16.44 -7.29 -1.88
N GLN A 120 17.21 -7.30 -0.78
CA GLN A 120 17.44 -8.50 0.01
C GLN A 120 16.14 -9.02 0.62
N LYS A 121 15.33 -8.14 1.22
CA LYS A 121 14.01 -8.54 1.76
C LYS A 121 13.08 -9.10 0.68
N ALA A 122 12.98 -8.44 -0.47
CA ALA A 122 12.18 -8.93 -1.60
C ALA A 122 12.65 -10.32 -2.07
N ARG A 123 13.96 -10.55 -2.19
CA ARG A 123 14.51 -11.86 -2.57
C ARG A 123 14.13 -12.96 -1.56
N THR A 124 14.24 -12.70 -0.27
CA THR A 124 13.87 -13.67 0.77
C THR A 124 12.40 -14.07 0.65
N PHE A 125 11.48 -13.11 0.50
CA PHE A 125 10.06 -13.42 0.33
C PHE A 125 9.76 -14.16 -0.97
N ALA A 126 10.44 -13.81 -2.07
CA ALA A 126 10.28 -14.52 -3.33
C ALA A 126 10.69 -15.99 -3.19
N THR A 127 11.79 -16.28 -2.49
CA THR A 127 12.22 -17.66 -2.22
C THR A 127 11.23 -18.42 -1.35
N GLU A 128 10.74 -17.81 -0.26
CA GLU A 128 9.76 -18.43 0.63
C GLU A 128 8.45 -18.77 -0.10
N LEU A 129 7.94 -17.85 -0.93
CA LEU A 129 6.70 -18.05 -1.68
C LEU A 129 6.87 -19.09 -2.80
N ASN A 130 8.03 -19.14 -3.45
CA ASN A 130 8.33 -20.15 -4.47
C ASN A 130 8.42 -21.56 -3.86
N VAL A 131 9.08 -21.72 -2.71
CA VAL A 131 9.15 -23.01 -1.99
C VAL A 131 7.74 -23.48 -1.61
N ARG A 132 6.90 -22.60 -1.05
CA ARG A 132 5.51 -22.95 -0.71
C ARG A 132 4.70 -23.38 -1.94
N ARG A 133 4.88 -22.72 -3.09
CA ARG A 133 4.18 -23.07 -4.33
C ARG A 133 4.58 -24.46 -4.84
N ILE A 134 5.87 -24.81 -4.78
CA ILE A 134 6.37 -26.12 -5.19
C ILE A 134 5.81 -27.23 -4.28
N ASN A 135 5.76 -26.99 -2.97
CA ASN A 135 5.23 -27.95 -1.99
C ASN A 135 3.71 -28.19 -2.10
N LEU A 136 2.98 -27.30 -2.80
CA LEU A 136 1.53 -27.40 -3.00
C LEU A 136 1.16 -27.97 -4.38
N ALA A 137 2.13 -28.25 -5.26
CA ALA A 137 1.89 -28.92 -6.53
C ALA A 137 1.91 -30.46 -6.33
N PRO A 138 0.87 -31.19 -6.78
CA PRO A 138 0.80 -32.66 -6.65
C PRO A 138 1.77 -33.39 -7.59
#